data_AF-A0A3D4W3X7-F1
#
_entry.id   AF-A0A3D4W3X7-F1
#
_cell.length_a   1.000
_cell.length_b   1.000
_cell.length_c   1.000
_cell.angle_alpha   90.00
_cell.angle_beta   90.00
_cell.angle_gamma   90.00
#
_symmetry.space_group_name_H-M   'P 1'
#
loop_
_entity.id
_entity.type
_entity.pdbx_description
1 polymer ?
#
loop_
_entity_poly.entity_id
_entity_poly.type
_entity_poly.pdbx_seq_one_letter_code
_entity_poly.pdbx_strand_id
1 'polypeptide(L)'
;TIDMQALVEMVDNFGGIEVYIPHDMSFAGSVLKQGYRNLDGASAEFFVRCRHGEGYANSDIDRLNMQRYFYAGLFKRVRSMGVTDVIAQLPLIFNNYIHTDMDLTTIAKMLVSFTRIDSANIMLAQTPVFMGVPNVGKTSSFDGYSCVVPDAGSIAELLNTYFRNYTGPVSAEEMNLVTNNWPHGTASTSANVQFVGQLDKESDDAILSGDTDVAGATTTDGQAAGQ
;
A
#
# COMPACT_ATOMS: atom_id res chain seq x y z
N THR A 1 -7.78 -9.51 9.68
CA THR A 1 -6.40 -9.14 10.04
C THR A 1 -5.46 -10.10 9.38
N ILE A 2 -4.23 -9.66 9.13
CA ILE A 2 -3.16 -10.45 8.49
C ILE A 2 -1.95 -10.34 9.42
N ASP A 3 -1.31 -11.47 9.73
CA ASP A 3 -0.01 -11.47 10.41
C ASP A 3 1.11 -11.17 9.41
N MET A 4 2.18 -10.51 9.83
CA MET A 4 3.34 -10.31 8.96
C MET A 4 3.96 -11.64 8.52
N GLN A 5 4.00 -12.65 9.38
CA GLN A 5 4.49 -13.97 8.99
C GLN A 5 3.59 -14.60 7.91
N ALA A 6 2.27 -14.40 8.04
CA ALA A 6 1.30 -14.81 7.04
C ALA A 6 1.53 -14.13 5.67
N LEU A 7 1.93 -12.85 5.66
CA LEU A 7 2.30 -12.13 4.45
C LEU A 7 3.52 -12.75 3.76
N VAL A 8 4.57 -13.05 4.54
CA VAL A 8 5.83 -13.67 4.05
C VAL A 8 5.52 -15.00 3.36
N GLU A 9 4.82 -15.90 4.06
CA GLU A 9 4.48 -17.21 3.53
C GLU A 9 3.58 -17.11 2.29
N MET A 10 2.64 -16.17 2.25
CA MET A 10 1.80 -15.93 1.07
C MET A 10 2.64 -15.50 -0.14
N VAL A 11 3.57 -14.56 0.04
CA VAL A 11 4.46 -14.09 -1.03
C VAL A 11 5.33 -15.23 -1.55
N ASP A 12 5.91 -16.03 -0.66
CA ASP A 12 6.72 -17.18 -1.04
C ASP A 12 5.91 -18.25 -1.79
N ASN A 13 4.67 -18.51 -1.37
CA ASN A 13 3.75 -19.41 -2.07
C ASN A 13 3.39 -18.94 -3.47
N PHE A 14 3.43 -17.63 -3.72
CA PHE A 14 3.30 -17.06 -5.06
C PHE A 14 4.58 -17.11 -5.89
N GLY A 15 5.70 -17.60 -5.33
CA GLY A 15 7.02 -17.55 -5.99
C GLY A 15 7.64 -16.16 -5.98
N GLY A 16 7.22 -15.31 -5.04
CA GLY A 16 7.57 -13.89 -4.97
C GLY A 16 6.49 -12.97 -5.52
N ILE A 17 6.72 -11.67 -5.34
CA ILE A 17 5.91 -10.59 -5.92
C ILE A 17 6.80 -9.61 -6.69
N GLU A 18 6.35 -9.22 -7.87
CA GLU A 18 7.07 -8.23 -8.67
C GLU A 18 6.61 -6.82 -8.29
N VAL A 19 7.56 -5.97 -7.91
CA VAL A 19 7.31 -4.62 -7.37
C VAL A 19 8.33 -3.64 -7.94
N TYR A 20 7.89 -2.43 -8.30
CA TYR A 20 8.80 -1.33 -8.55
C TYR A 20 9.25 -0.68 -7.23
N ILE A 21 10.56 -0.59 -7.05
CA ILE A 21 11.19 0.05 -5.90
C ILE A 21 11.66 1.44 -6.34
N PRO A 22 11.15 2.55 -5.77
CA PRO A 22 11.40 3.89 -6.29
C PRO A 22 12.79 4.44 -5.97
N HIS A 23 13.50 3.87 -4.99
CA HIS A 23 14.87 4.24 -4.64
C HIS A 23 15.56 3.11 -3.84
N ASP A 24 16.89 3.10 -3.80
CA ASP A 24 17.66 2.15 -2.99
C ASP A 24 17.30 2.24 -1.50
N MET A 25 17.13 1.10 -0.85
CA MET A 25 16.77 0.98 0.56
C MET A 25 17.74 0.04 1.26
N SER A 26 18.27 0.45 2.41
CA SER A 26 19.14 -0.41 3.20
C SER A 26 18.96 -0.19 4.70
N PHE A 27 18.77 -1.28 5.45
CA PHE A 27 18.68 -1.24 6.90
C PHE A 27 18.90 -2.61 7.53
N ALA A 28 19.65 -2.66 8.63
CA ALA A 28 19.88 -3.87 9.43
C ALA A 28 20.37 -5.11 8.64
N GLY A 29 21.11 -4.90 7.54
CA GLY A 29 21.62 -5.97 6.68
C GLY A 29 20.73 -6.36 5.51
N SER A 30 19.47 -5.88 5.48
CA SER A 30 18.59 -6.00 4.32
C SER A 30 18.85 -4.88 3.32
N VAL A 31 18.87 -5.21 2.04
CA VAL A 31 19.12 -4.26 0.94
C VAL A 31 18.16 -4.53 -0.20
N LEU A 32 17.49 -3.48 -0.66
CA LEU A 32 16.67 -3.48 -1.87
C LEU A 32 17.17 -2.39 -2.80
N LYS A 33 17.33 -2.74 -4.08
CA LYS A 33 17.78 -1.80 -5.11
C LYS A 33 16.59 -1.20 -5.84
N GLN A 34 16.69 0.08 -6.17
CA GLN A 34 15.75 0.76 -7.06
C GLN A 34 15.53 -0.07 -8.32
N GLY A 35 14.32 -0.04 -8.87
CA GLY A 35 13.96 -0.67 -10.13
C GLY A 35 12.85 -1.70 -9.99
N TYR A 36 12.52 -2.39 -11.08
CA TYR A 36 11.52 -3.46 -11.07
C TYR A 36 12.13 -4.77 -10.55
N ARG A 37 11.69 -5.24 -9.38
CA ARG A 37 12.32 -6.36 -8.66
C ARG A 37 11.31 -7.45 -8.32
N ASN A 38 11.74 -8.70 -8.31
CA ASN A 38 10.96 -9.78 -7.68
C ASN A 38 11.35 -9.95 -6.21
N LEU A 39 10.41 -9.70 -5.30
CA LEU A 39 10.61 -9.80 -3.86
C LEU A 39 10.11 -11.16 -3.35
N ASP A 40 11.00 -11.89 -2.67
CA ASP A 40 10.60 -13.02 -1.81
C ASP A 40 9.90 -12.51 -0.54
N GLY A 41 9.39 -13.42 0.29
CA GLY A 41 8.64 -13.07 1.49
C GLY A 41 9.44 -12.19 2.46
N ALA A 42 10.71 -12.50 2.69
CA ALA A 42 11.58 -11.72 3.57
C ALA A 42 11.85 -10.29 3.03
N SER A 43 12.09 -10.18 1.72
CA SER A 43 12.28 -8.91 1.02
C SER A 43 11.01 -8.08 1.01
N ALA A 44 9.86 -8.72 0.81
CA ALA A 44 8.54 -8.10 0.86
C ALA A 44 8.20 -7.58 2.27
N GLU A 45 8.47 -8.35 3.32
CA GLU A 45 8.34 -7.89 4.71
C GLU A 45 9.21 -6.66 4.95
N PHE A 46 10.48 -6.72 4.54
CA PHE A 46 11.39 -5.60 4.70
C PHE A 46 10.87 -4.35 3.98
N PHE A 47 10.40 -4.50 2.74
CA PHE A 47 9.85 -3.42 1.93
C PHE A 47 8.65 -2.72 2.58
N VAL A 48 7.71 -3.46 3.17
CA VAL A 48 6.49 -2.87 3.78
C VAL A 48 6.69 -2.37 5.21
N ARG A 49 7.71 -2.86 5.92
CA ARG A 49 7.95 -2.52 7.34
C ARG A 49 9.03 -1.47 7.57
N CYS A 50 9.97 -1.32 6.64
CA CYS A 50 11.10 -0.42 6.87
C CYS A 50 10.61 1.03 7.13
N ARG A 51 11.28 1.70 8.07
CA ARG A 51 11.02 3.08 8.51
C ARG A 51 12.31 3.88 8.72
N HIS A 52 13.45 3.24 8.48
CA HIS A 52 14.77 3.68 8.95
C HIS A 52 15.81 3.36 7.88
N GLY A 53 16.94 4.07 7.89
CA GLY A 53 18.01 3.87 6.93
C GLY A 53 17.90 4.78 5.70
N GLU A 54 18.68 4.47 4.68
CA GLU A 54 18.70 5.21 3.42
C GLU A 54 17.35 5.04 2.71
N GLY A 55 16.78 6.16 2.22
CA GLY A 55 15.45 6.20 1.59
C GLY A 55 14.29 6.69 2.48
N TYR A 56 14.49 6.84 3.80
CA TYR A 56 13.41 7.20 4.75
C TYR A 56 13.60 8.58 5.40
N ALA A 57 13.59 9.66 4.61
CA ALA A 57 13.70 11.02 5.13
C ALA A 57 12.47 11.46 5.95
N ASN A 58 11.28 10.91 5.65
CA ASN A 58 9.99 11.21 6.28
C ASN A 58 9.39 10.02 7.05
N SER A 59 10.18 8.97 7.32
CA SER A 59 9.83 7.78 8.11
C SER A 59 8.47 7.15 7.74
N ASP A 60 7.37 7.58 8.40
CA ASP A 60 6.05 6.98 8.23
C ASP A 60 5.39 7.31 6.90
N ILE A 61 5.60 8.52 6.37
CA ILE A 61 5.01 8.93 5.08
C ILE A 61 5.67 8.14 3.94
N ASP A 62 6.99 8.00 3.97
CA ASP A 62 7.72 7.23 2.96
C ASP A 62 7.32 5.74 3.03
N ARG A 63 7.12 5.19 4.23
CA ARG A 63 6.59 3.83 4.39
C ARG A 63 5.20 3.67 3.77
N LEU A 64 4.31 4.64 3.95
CA LEU A 64 2.98 4.59 3.33
C LEU A 64 3.07 4.62 1.80
N ASN A 65 4.02 5.37 1.22
CA ASN A 65 4.26 5.34 -0.21
C ASN A 65 4.79 3.97 -0.67
N MET A 66 5.75 3.38 0.04
CA MET A 66 6.25 2.02 -0.27
C MET A 66 5.15 0.96 -0.24
N GLN A 67 4.26 1.03 0.75
CA GLN A 67 3.13 0.09 0.86
C GLN A 67 2.19 0.17 -0.37
N ARG A 68 2.11 1.31 -1.05
CA ARG A 68 1.30 1.44 -2.29
C ARG A 68 1.92 0.67 -3.44
N TYR A 69 3.24 0.75 -3.62
CA TYR A 69 3.94 -0.08 -4.60
C TYR A 69 3.79 -1.57 -4.30
N PHE A 70 3.82 -1.95 -3.02
CA PHE A 70 3.55 -3.32 -2.61
C PHE A 70 2.14 -3.77 -3.02
N TYR A 71 1.10 -2.97 -2.72
CA TYR A 71 -0.27 -3.31 -3.13
C TYR A 71 -0.43 -3.36 -4.64
N ALA A 72 0.20 -2.44 -5.39
CA ALA A 72 0.20 -2.47 -6.85
C ALA A 72 0.83 -3.77 -7.39
N GLY A 73 2.00 -4.17 -6.89
CA GLY A 73 2.66 -5.42 -7.26
C GLY A 73 1.86 -6.66 -6.89
N LEU A 74 1.26 -6.69 -5.70
CA LEU A 74 0.35 -7.76 -5.28
C LEU A 74 -0.86 -7.85 -6.23
N PHE A 75 -1.45 -6.71 -6.62
CA PHE A 75 -2.56 -6.68 -7.58
C PHE A 75 -2.14 -7.19 -8.96
N LYS A 76 -0.98 -6.76 -9.46
CA LYS A 76 -0.42 -7.27 -10.72
C LYS A 76 -0.21 -8.79 -10.65
N ARG A 77 0.35 -9.31 -9.55
CA ARG A 77 0.57 -10.74 -9.34
C ARG A 77 -0.74 -11.52 -9.38
N VAL A 78 -1.74 -11.09 -8.60
CA VAL A 78 -3.06 -11.74 -8.54
C VAL A 78 -3.75 -11.74 -9.91
N ARG A 79 -3.62 -10.66 -10.71
CA ARG A 79 -4.16 -10.62 -12.08
C ARG A 79 -3.40 -11.57 -13.03
N SER A 80 -2.09 -11.69 -12.87
CA SER A 80 -1.24 -12.54 -13.73
C SER A 80 -1.43 -14.04 -13.52
N MET A 81 -1.71 -14.48 -12.28
CA MET A 81 -1.89 -15.89 -11.95
C MET A 81 -3.19 -16.49 -12.52
N GLY A 82 -4.13 -15.66 -12.99
CA GLY A 82 -5.43 -16.11 -13.46
C GLY A 82 -6.38 -16.42 -12.30
N VAL A 83 -7.66 -16.07 -12.50
CA VAL A 83 -8.70 -16.11 -11.45
C VAL A 83 -8.86 -17.52 -10.85
N THR A 84 -8.76 -18.58 -11.66
CA THR A 84 -8.90 -19.97 -11.21
C THR A 84 -7.80 -20.41 -10.26
N ASP A 85 -6.56 -20.04 -10.54
CA ASP A 85 -5.42 -20.46 -9.73
C ASP A 85 -5.42 -19.73 -8.39
N VAL A 86 -5.77 -18.44 -8.38
CA VAL A 86 -5.97 -17.69 -7.14
C VAL A 86 -7.14 -18.25 -6.34
N ILE A 87 -8.28 -18.59 -6.98
CA ILE A 87 -9.42 -19.22 -6.30
C ILE A 87 -9.05 -20.55 -5.66
N ALA A 88 -8.23 -21.37 -6.33
CA ALA A 88 -7.77 -22.64 -5.78
C ALA A 88 -6.88 -22.46 -4.54
N GLN A 89 -6.15 -21.35 -4.46
CA GLN A 89 -5.31 -20.99 -3.30
C GLN A 89 -6.10 -20.28 -2.19
N LEU A 90 -7.31 -19.76 -2.45
CA LEU A 90 -8.10 -19.01 -1.47
C LEU A 90 -8.29 -19.76 -0.14
N PRO A 91 -8.64 -21.06 -0.09
CA PRO A 91 -8.79 -21.75 1.20
C PRO A 91 -7.48 -21.81 1.98
N LEU A 92 -6.34 -22.04 1.30
CA LEU A 92 -5.03 -22.07 1.96
C LEU A 92 -4.64 -20.70 2.49
N ILE A 93 -4.88 -19.66 1.68
CA ILE A 93 -4.53 -18.29 2.05
C ILE A 93 -5.44 -17.79 3.18
N PHE A 94 -6.75 -17.91 3.02
CA PHE A 94 -7.69 -17.29 3.97
C PHE A 94 -7.84 -18.11 5.25
N ASN A 95 -7.73 -19.44 5.23
CA ASN A 95 -7.83 -20.21 6.47
C ASN A 95 -6.60 -20.06 7.38
N ASN A 96 -5.42 -19.87 6.78
CA ASN A 96 -4.16 -19.85 7.55
C ASN A 96 -3.61 -18.44 7.77
N TYR A 97 -3.92 -17.49 6.88
CA TYR A 97 -3.22 -16.19 6.82
C TYR A 97 -4.12 -14.97 6.99
N ILE A 98 -5.43 -15.09 6.75
CA ILE A 98 -6.37 -13.94 6.80
C ILE A 98 -7.54 -14.23 7.73
N HIS A 99 -7.57 -13.57 8.88
CA HIS A 99 -8.74 -13.62 9.75
C HIS A 99 -9.81 -12.64 9.25
N THR A 100 -10.94 -13.15 8.79
CA THR A 100 -12.06 -12.33 8.30
C THR A 100 -13.40 -12.97 8.68
N ASP A 101 -14.42 -12.13 8.86
CA ASP A 101 -15.82 -12.50 9.02
C ASP A 101 -16.55 -12.70 7.68
N MET A 102 -15.87 -12.46 6.55
CA MET A 102 -16.37 -12.67 5.20
C MET A 102 -16.23 -14.15 4.79
N ASP A 103 -17.28 -14.71 4.18
CA ASP A 103 -17.23 -16.08 3.68
C ASP A 103 -16.42 -16.18 2.36
N LEU A 104 -15.86 -17.36 2.10
CA LEU A 104 -15.04 -17.63 0.90
C LEU A 104 -15.77 -17.33 -0.42
N THR A 105 -17.09 -17.48 -0.49
CA THR A 105 -17.86 -17.20 -1.71
C THR A 105 -17.91 -15.70 -1.98
N THR A 106 -18.09 -14.89 -0.94
CA THR A 106 -18.05 -13.43 -1.05
C THR A 106 -16.66 -12.95 -1.45
N ILE A 107 -15.60 -13.51 -0.85
CA ILE A 107 -14.21 -13.22 -1.23
C ILE A 107 -13.96 -13.56 -2.70
N ALA A 108 -14.37 -14.75 -3.16
CA ALA A 108 -14.19 -15.16 -4.55
C ALA A 108 -14.91 -14.23 -5.55
N LYS A 109 -16.14 -13.78 -5.23
CA LYS A 109 -16.86 -12.80 -6.06
C LYS A 109 -16.16 -11.44 -6.11
N MET A 110 -15.62 -11.00 -4.98
CA MET A 110 -14.84 -9.76 -4.91
C MET A 110 -13.57 -9.87 -5.75
N LEU A 111 -12.83 -10.99 -5.64
CA LEU A 111 -11.64 -11.26 -6.45
C LEU A 111 -11.96 -11.23 -7.95
N VAL A 112 -13.00 -11.93 -8.39
CA VAL A 112 -13.43 -11.93 -9.81
C VAL A 112 -13.75 -10.51 -10.27
N SER A 113 -14.51 -9.75 -9.47
CA SER A 113 -14.85 -8.37 -9.80
C SER A 113 -13.60 -7.48 -9.87
N PHE A 114 -12.70 -7.64 -8.91
CA PHE A 114 -11.47 -6.87 -8.78
C PHE A 114 -10.53 -7.09 -9.97
N THR A 115 -10.39 -8.34 -10.45
CA THR A 115 -9.55 -8.65 -11.63
C THR A 115 -10.05 -8.04 -12.94
N ARG A 116 -11.31 -7.59 -12.99
CA ARG A 116 -11.93 -6.91 -14.14
C ARG A 116 -11.82 -5.39 -14.09
N ILE A 117 -11.37 -4.82 -12.98
CA ILE A 117 -11.18 -3.38 -12.85
C ILE A 117 -9.83 -3.01 -13.47
N ASP A 118 -9.84 -2.02 -14.37
CA ASP A 118 -8.62 -1.42 -14.89
C ASP A 118 -7.84 -0.74 -13.75
N SER A 119 -6.53 -0.96 -13.67
CA SER A 119 -5.70 -0.36 -12.62
C SER A 119 -5.70 1.17 -12.65
N ALA A 120 -5.94 1.79 -13.81
CA ALA A 120 -6.17 3.23 -13.91
C ALA A 120 -7.41 3.72 -13.14
N ASN A 121 -8.34 2.81 -12.80
CA ASN A 121 -9.54 3.09 -12.02
C ASN A 121 -9.45 2.61 -10.55
N ILE A 122 -8.29 2.09 -10.11
CA ILE A 122 -8.07 1.70 -8.72
C ILE A 122 -7.32 2.83 -8.03
N MET A 123 -7.95 3.42 -7.01
CA MET A 123 -7.42 4.55 -6.27
C MET A 123 -6.96 4.13 -4.87
N LEU A 124 -5.76 4.56 -4.50
CA LEU A 124 -5.23 4.51 -3.14
C LEU A 124 -5.14 5.94 -2.61
N ALA A 125 -5.68 6.19 -1.43
CA ALA A 125 -5.65 7.51 -0.79
C ALA A 125 -5.16 7.38 0.66
N GLN A 126 -4.43 8.39 1.12
CA GLN A 126 -4.05 8.55 2.51
C GLN A 126 -4.97 9.59 3.14
N THR A 127 -5.48 9.34 4.34
CA THR A 127 -6.31 10.34 5.03
C THR A 127 -5.47 11.55 5.43
N PRO A 128 -5.91 12.79 5.11
CA PRO A 128 -5.26 14.01 5.57
C PRO A 128 -5.14 14.09 7.09
N VAL A 129 -3.96 14.53 7.54
CA VAL A 129 -3.63 14.83 8.94
C VAL A 129 -2.98 16.20 9.04
N PHE A 130 -3.15 16.87 10.18
CA PHE A 130 -2.44 18.10 10.47
C PHE A 130 -0.94 17.88 10.65
N MET A 131 -0.15 18.78 10.07
CA MET A 131 1.29 18.88 10.20
C MET A 131 1.67 19.46 11.56
N GLY A 132 2.82 19.04 12.09
CA GLY A 132 3.23 19.40 13.44
C GLY A 132 2.58 18.46 14.45
N VAL A 133 3.09 17.23 14.49
CA VAL A 133 2.72 16.19 15.46
C VAL A 133 2.82 16.80 16.88
N PRO A 134 1.78 16.73 17.73
CA PRO A 134 1.97 16.87 19.16
C PRO A 134 2.93 15.77 19.63
N ASN A 135 4.22 16.13 19.72
CA ASN A 135 5.19 15.33 20.44
C ASN A 135 5.11 15.76 21.90
N VAL A 136 4.46 14.95 22.72
CA VAL A 136 4.60 15.10 24.17
C VAL A 136 5.83 14.30 24.55
N GLY A 137 6.90 15.03 24.87
CA GLY A 137 8.18 14.46 25.20
C GLY A 137 8.11 13.49 26.38
N LYS A 138 9.02 12.52 26.39
CA LYS A 138 9.17 11.57 27.49
C LYS A 138 9.53 12.31 28.78
N THR A 139 8.87 11.96 29.88
CA THR A 139 9.22 12.37 31.24
C THR A 139 9.70 11.15 32.05
N SER A 140 10.04 11.33 33.32
CA SER A 140 10.41 10.23 34.21
C SER A 140 9.26 9.26 34.54
N SER A 141 8.01 9.66 34.30
CA SER A 141 6.80 8.86 34.59
C SER A 141 5.89 8.66 33.37
N PHE A 142 6.30 9.14 32.20
CA PHE A 142 5.50 9.13 30.98
C PHE A 142 6.38 8.90 29.76
N ASP A 143 6.10 7.87 28.97
CA ASP A 143 6.96 7.48 27.85
C ASP A 143 6.86 8.39 26.61
N GLY A 144 6.00 9.40 26.67
CA GLY A 144 5.73 10.28 25.54
C GLY A 144 4.73 9.66 24.55
N TYR A 145 4.22 10.50 23.65
CA TYR A 145 3.56 10.01 22.43
C TYR A 145 3.89 10.93 21.25
N SER A 146 3.86 10.32 20.07
CA SER A 146 3.93 11.00 18.77
C SER A 146 2.65 10.61 18.03
N CYS A 147 1.63 11.48 18.05
CA CYS A 147 0.36 11.22 17.40
C CYS A 147 0.08 12.23 16.27
N VAL A 148 -0.51 11.76 15.18
CA VAL A 148 -1.04 12.61 14.11
C VAL A 148 -2.51 12.90 14.39
N VAL A 149 -2.92 14.14 14.19
CA VAL A 149 -4.32 14.55 14.38
C VAL A 149 -5.01 14.56 13.02
N PRO A 150 -6.11 13.80 12.82
CA PRO A 150 -6.81 13.76 11.54
C PRO A 150 -7.43 15.11 11.23
N ASP A 151 -7.31 15.57 9.99
CA ASP A 151 -8.00 16.77 9.54
C ASP A 151 -9.40 16.40 9.06
N ALA A 152 -10.39 16.59 9.94
CA ALA A 152 -11.77 16.25 9.64
C ALA A 152 -12.31 17.02 8.42
N GLY A 153 -11.91 18.28 8.21
CA GLY A 153 -12.37 19.04 7.04
C GLY A 153 -11.90 18.39 5.74
N SER A 154 -10.60 18.17 5.64
CA SER A 154 -9.98 17.58 4.45
C SER A 154 -10.36 16.11 4.23
N ILE A 155 -10.58 15.34 5.30
CA ILE A 155 -11.11 13.97 5.19
C ILE A 155 -12.55 13.97 4.67
N ALA A 156 -13.41 14.89 5.13
CA ALA A 156 -14.77 15.00 4.61
C ALA A 156 -14.76 15.32 3.10
N GLU A 157 -13.87 16.22 2.67
CA GLU A 157 -13.67 16.53 1.25
C GLU A 157 -13.26 15.29 0.45
N LEU A 158 -12.21 14.58 0.89
CA LEU A 158 -11.76 13.31 0.27
C LEU A 158 -12.92 12.30 0.12
N LEU A 159 -13.71 12.11 1.18
CA LEU A 159 -14.84 11.19 1.16
C LEU A 159 -15.92 11.64 0.19
N ASN A 160 -16.26 12.93 0.19
CA ASN A 160 -17.30 13.50 -0.67
C ASN A 160 -16.92 13.45 -2.15
N THR A 161 -15.64 13.63 -2.47
CA THR A 161 -15.16 13.60 -3.85
C THR A 161 -15.12 12.18 -4.41
N TYR A 162 -14.68 11.18 -3.63
CA TYR A 162 -14.34 9.87 -4.19
C TYR A 162 -15.15 8.68 -3.64
N PHE A 163 -15.70 8.78 -2.42
CA PHE A 163 -16.26 7.61 -1.72
C PHE A 163 -17.77 7.68 -1.46
N ARG A 164 -18.42 8.84 -1.62
CA ARG A 164 -19.81 9.05 -1.20
C ARG A 164 -20.82 9.23 -2.34
N ASN A 165 -20.51 8.68 -3.52
CA ASN A 165 -21.37 8.73 -4.70
C ASN A 165 -22.81 8.22 -4.46
N TYR A 166 -23.00 7.27 -3.54
CA TYR A 166 -24.30 6.63 -3.29
C TYR A 166 -24.94 6.98 -1.93
N THR A 167 -24.23 7.70 -1.06
CA THR A 167 -24.66 7.99 0.32
C THR A 167 -24.90 9.48 0.60
N GLY A 168 -24.66 10.35 -0.39
CA GLY A 168 -24.70 11.80 -0.22
C GLY A 168 -23.52 12.33 0.60
N PRO A 169 -23.27 13.66 0.61
CA PRO A 169 -22.10 14.24 1.27
C PRO A 169 -22.13 14.07 2.80
N VAL A 170 -20.97 14.19 3.45
CA VAL A 170 -20.78 14.24 4.91
C VAL A 170 -20.03 15.51 5.30
N SER A 171 -20.39 16.12 6.42
CA SER A 171 -19.69 17.24 7.03
C SER A 171 -18.64 16.77 8.04
N ALA A 172 -17.70 17.66 8.42
CA ALA A 172 -16.66 17.33 9.39
C ALA A 172 -17.25 16.96 10.77
N GLU A 173 -18.35 17.61 11.14
CA GLU A 173 -19.06 17.46 12.41
C GLU A 173 -19.72 16.08 12.53
N GLU A 174 -20.16 15.50 11.41
CA GLU A 174 -20.82 14.18 11.37
C GLU A 174 -19.83 13.01 11.51
N MET A 175 -18.53 13.23 11.30
CA MET A 175 -17.54 12.15 11.28
C MET A 175 -17.07 11.69 12.67
N ASN A 176 -17.48 12.38 13.75
CA ASN A 176 -17.11 12.05 15.13
C ASN A 176 -15.59 11.89 15.34
N LEU A 177 -14.77 12.68 14.63
CA LEU A 177 -13.32 12.66 14.77
C LEU A 177 -12.86 13.53 15.94
N VAL A 178 -11.84 13.06 16.65
CA VAL A 178 -11.24 13.75 17.82
C VAL A 178 -10.32 14.91 17.44
N THR A 179 -10.48 15.48 16.23
CA THR A 179 -9.61 16.50 15.66
C THR A 179 -9.38 17.67 16.63
N ASN A 180 -10.47 18.22 17.18
CA ASN A 180 -10.42 19.38 18.07
C ASN A 180 -10.06 19.03 19.52
N ASN A 181 -9.90 17.74 19.85
CA ASN A 181 -9.60 17.29 21.20
C ASN A 181 -8.08 17.25 21.49
N TRP A 182 -7.25 17.42 20.46
CA TRP A 182 -5.79 17.28 20.54
C TRP A 182 -5.11 18.53 19.97
N PRO A 183 -3.96 18.96 20.53
CA PRO A 183 -3.18 20.05 19.93
C PRO A 183 -2.72 19.67 18.53
N HIS A 184 -2.91 20.57 17.56
CA HIS A 184 -2.46 20.37 16.19
C HIS A 184 -2.09 21.70 15.52
N GLY A 185 -1.24 21.63 14.49
CA GLY A 185 -0.95 22.79 13.63
C GLY A 185 -2.14 23.15 12.74
N THR A 186 -1.98 24.21 11.96
CA THR A 186 -3.01 24.67 10.99
C THR A 186 -2.78 24.16 9.58
N ALA A 187 -1.56 23.71 9.25
CA ALA A 187 -1.24 23.15 7.94
C ALA A 187 -1.66 21.68 7.89
N SER A 188 -2.30 21.26 6.80
CA SER A 188 -2.76 19.89 6.58
C SER A 188 -1.94 19.19 5.49
N THR A 189 -1.79 17.88 5.60
CA THR A 189 -1.23 17.04 4.54
C THR A 189 -2.25 16.84 3.42
N SER A 190 -1.77 16.63 2.20
CA SER A 190 -2.63 16.20 1.10
C SER A 190 -3.16 14.79 1.33
N ALA A 191 -4.35 14.50 0.78
CA ALA A 191 -4.90 13.15 0.73
C ALA A 191 -4.03 12.17 -0.09
N ASN A 192 -3.01 12.68 -0.79
CA ASN A 192 -2.03 11.89 -1.53
C ASN A 192 -2.72 10.80 -2.36
N VAL A 193 -3.66 11.20 -3.21
CA VAL A 193 -4.44 10.28 -4.04
C VAL A 193 -3.56 9.80 -5.19
N GLN A 194 -3.41 8.48 -5.31
CA GLN A 194 -2.66 7.83 -6.38
C GLN A 194 -3.49 6.73 -7.01
N PHE A 195 -3.39 6.61 -8.33
CA PHE A 195 -4.03 5.52 -9.07
C PHE A 195 -3.02 4.41 -9.33
N VAL A 196 -3.45 3.15 -9.22
CA VAL A 196 -2.57 1.99 -9.47
C VAL A 196 -1.99 2.04 -10.87
N GLY A 197 -2.74 2.51 -11.88
CA GLY A 197 -2.23 2.70 -13.24
C GLY A 197 -1.06 3.69 -13.35
N GLN A 198 -0.89 4.62 -12.40
CA GLN A 198 0.30 5.48 -12.35
C GLN A 198 1.52 4.72 -11.81
N LEU A 199 1.32 3.84 -10.83
CA LEU A 199 2.37 2.98 -10.28
C LEU A 199 2.79 1.89 -11.29
N ASP A 200 1.83 1.40 -12.07
CA ASP A 200 2.08 0.49 -13.20
C ASP A 200 2.97 1.16 -14.24
N LYS A 201 2.74 2.45 -14.54
CA LYS A 201 3.59 3.21 -15.46
C LYS A 201 5.04 3.30 -14.98
N GLU A 202 5.28 3.56 -13.69
CA GLU A 202 6.65 3.59 -13.16
C GLU A 202 7.33 2.21 -13.27
N SER A 203 6.56 1.14 -13.04
CA SER A 203 7.02 -0.22 -13.25
C SER A 203 7.36 -0.48 -14.73
N ASP A 204 6.52 -0.04 -15.65
CA ASP A 204 6.70 -0.19 -17.09
C ASP A 204 7.93 0.59 -17.58
N ASP A 205 8.11 1.83 -17.12
CA ASP A 205 9.28 2.65 -17.47
C ASP A 205 10.59 1.99 -16.95
N ALA A 206 10.56 1.36 -15.77
CA ALA A 206 11.70 0.59 -15.24
C ALA A 206 12.00 -0.68 -16.05
N ILE A 207 10.97 -1.39 -16.50
CA ILE A 207 11.10 -2.55 -17.38
C ILE A 207 11.72 -2.12 -18.72
N LEU A 208 11.17 -1.09 -19.37
CA LEU A 208 11.63 -0.61 -20.68
C LEU A 208 13.08 -0.14 -20.63
N SER A 209 13.47 0.56 -19.56
CA SER A 209 14.86 1.02 -19.37
C SER A 209 15.85 -0.09 -18.99
N GLY A 210 15.36 -1.32 -18.75
CA GLY A 210 16.18 -2.46 -18.35
C GLY A 210 16.62 -2.42 -16.88
N ASP A 211 16.05 -1.54 -16.07
CA ASP A 211 16.25 -1.51 -14.62
C ASP A 211 15.40 -2.59 -13.93
N THR A 212 15.69 -3.86 -14.24
CA THR A 212 14.95 -5.01 -13.72
C THR A 212 15.84 -6.21 -13.44
N ASP A 213 15.51 -6.97 -12.38
CA ASP A 213 16.07 -8.31 -12.14
C ASP A 213 15.12 -9.45 -12.56
N VAL A 214 13.93 -9.09 -13.05
CA VAL A 214 12.89 -10.04 -13.43
C VAL A 214 13.14 -10.50 -14.86
N ALA A 215 13.56 -11.75 -15.01
CA ALA A 215 13.83 -12.33 -16.32
C ALA A 215 12.55 -12.40 -17.17
N GLY A 216 12.58 -11.78 -18.36
CA GLY A 216 11.43 -11.75 -19.25
C GLY A 216 10.32 -10.80 -18.80
N ALA A 217 10.64 -9.81 -17.95
CA ALA A 217 9.69 -8.79 -17.53
C ALA A 217 9.01 -8.13 -18.73
N THR A 218 7.68 -7.99 -18.62
CA THR A 218 6.88 -7.27 -19.59
C THR A 218 6.10 -6.14 -18.92
N THR A 219 5.94 -5.04 -19.66
CA THR A 219 5.07 -3.93 -19.27
C THR A 219 3.61 -4.39 -19.17
N THR A 220 2.77 -3.52 -18.62
CA THR A 220 1.32 -3.76 -18.47
C THR A 220 0.62 -4.02 -19.81
N ASP A 221 1.13 -3.46 -20.92
CA ASP A 221 0.67 -3.70 -22.30
C ASP A 221 1.46 -4.79 -23.05
N GLY A 222 2.42 -5.46 -22.39
CA GLY A 222 3.11 -6.65 -22.91
C GLY A 222 4.42 -6.40 -23.68
N GLN A 223 5.01 -5.20 -23.58
CA GLN A 223 6.32 -4.88 -24.16
C GLN A 223 7.45 -5.43 -23.29
N ALA A 224 8.52 -5.92 -23.91
CA ALA A 224 9.66 -6.51 -23.20
C ALA A 224 10.72 -5.45 -22.84
N ALA A 225 11.54 -5.76 -21.82
CA ALA A 225 12.65 -4.91 -21.41
C ALA A 225 13.67 -4.63 -22.54
N GLY A 226 14.17 -3.39 -22.62
CA GLY A 226 15.26 -3.00 -23.53
C GLY A 226 14.87 -2.79 -24.99
N GLN A 227 13.62 -2.44 -25.28
CA GLN A 227 13.15 -1.97 -26.60
C GLN A 227 13.30 -0.46 -26.78
#